data_AF-A0A6A6S9U5-F1
#
_entry.id   AF-A0A6A6S9U5-F1
#
_cell.length_a   1.000
_cell.length_b   1.000
_cell.length_c   1.000
_cell.angle_alpha   90.00
_cell.angle_beta   90.00
_cell.angle_gamma   90.00
#
_symmetry.space_group_name_H-M   'P 1'
#
loop_
_entity.id
_entity.type
_entity.pdbx_description
1 polymer ?
#
loop_
_entity_poly.entity_id
_entity_poly.type
_entity_poly.pdbx_seq_one_letter_code
_entity_poly.pdbx_strand_id
1 'polypeptide(L)'
;MRFYTPTSVALLAGLSNARPMPQFSLPSIDLGGLLSSFPQPTGGSGSGLGSGSGSWFDIGDLFPPLPKPTGGSDFSVPSLGGVLPPSLPTGGIGSGGSGFPSLALPTATSGLGFGGLGEPTDVVALASSTAKVTVTATSSSGTNATQPTAGAGAGSVGSDCTAQSTKGGSTENGITDKNCCTGLTVIFARGTSEPGNVGIIAGPKMFASLRSKVSAGVTIQGVDYPADAAGNANLGASGGPALASSIKAAQSQCPETKIVVSGYSQGAMVVHNAFSAQGVSSADVVGAVLFGDPLKTQKVGDLATDKVKEFCATTDSICGTGGNPQGGHTSYGSVGEEAATWVISAANLA
;
A
#
# COMPACT_ATOMS: atom_id res chain seq x y z
N MET A 1 66.15 -19.37 15.61
CA MET A 1 67.20 -18.98 16.58
C MET A 1 67.05 -17.49 16.88
N ARG A 2 66.88 -17.16 18.17
CA ARG A 2 67.12 -15.88 18.89
C ARG A 2 66.55 -14.59 18.25
N PHE A 3 65.34 -14.15 18.61
CA PHE A 3 64.86 -13.47 19.85
C PHE A 3 65.44 -12.07 20.07
N TYR A 4 64.60 -11.06 19.78
CA TYR A 4 64.67 -9.70 20.32
C TYR A 4 64.04 -9.67 21.73
N THR A 5 64.61 -8.81 22.56
CA THR A 5 64.34 -8.60 23.99
C THR A 5 63.06 -7.81 24.29
N PRO A 6 62.51 -7.91 25.52
CA PRO A 6 61.27 -7.26 25.92
C PRO A 6 61.50 -5.83 26.44
N THR A 7 60.54 -4.94 26.21
CA THR A 7 60.47 -3.63 26.87
C THR A 7 59.25 -3.57 27.77
N SER A 8 59.50 -3.05 28.97
CA SER A 8 58.68 -3.09 30.18
C SER A 8 57.34 -2.36 30.07
N VAL A 9 56.36 -2.92 30.78
CA VAL A 9 55.09 -2.30 31.17
C VAL A 9 55.38 -1.25 32.26
N ALA A 10 54.86 -0.04 32.09
CA ALA A 10 54.63 0.91 33.18
C ALA A 10 53.31 1.66 32.95
N LEU A 11 52.35 1.37 33.82
CA LEU A 11 51.07 2.03 33.99
C LEU A 11 51.23 3.06 35.11
N LEU A 12 50.79 4.31 34.94
CA LEU A 12 50.05 5.09 35.97
C LEU A 12 49.80 6.55 35.58
N ALA A 13 48.55 6.94 35.86
CA ALA A 13 48.04 8.24 36.31
C ALA A 13 48.01 9.43 35.33
N GLY A 14 46.76 9.81 35.01
CA GLY A 14 46.41 11.01 34.29
C GLY A 14 46.50 12.29 35.12
N LEU A 15 46.72 13.39 34.40
CA LEU A 15 46.54 14.75 34.87
C LEU A 15 45.57 15.45 33.92
N SER A 16 44.39 15.76 34.45
CA SER A 16 43.36 16.56 33.81
C SER A 16 43.82 18.01 33.72
N ASN A 17 44.07 18.52 32.52
CA ASN A 17 44.20 19.96 32.26
C ASN A 17 42.93 20.46 31.57
N ALA A 18 42.02 21.00 32.39
CA ALA A 18 40.89 21.79 31.93
C ALA A 18 41.42 23.13 31.38
N ARG A 19 41.11 23.43 30.12
CA ARG A 19 41.35 24.75 29.51
C ARG A 19 40.06 25.59 29.59
N PRO A 20 40.15 26.88 29.95
CA PRO A 20 38.98 27.74 30.08
C PRO A 20 38.37 28.09 28.71
N MET A 21 37.04 28.05 28.66
CA MET A 21 36.19 28.39 27.52
C MET A 21 36.19 29.90 27.24
N PRO A 22 36.05 30.35 25.98
CA PRO A 22 35.85 31.76 25.66
C PRO A 22 34.45 32.22 26.07
N GLN A 23 34.40 33.32 26.83
CA GLN A 23 33.18 34.04 27.19
C GLN A 23 32.64 34.78 25.96
N PHE A 24 31.46 34.39 25.48
CA PHE A 24 30.68 35.19 24.53
C PHE A 24 29.81 36.18 25.33
N SER A 25 30.14 37.47 25.23
CA SER A 25 29.28 38.57 25.70
C SER A 25 28.05 38.68 24.81
N LEU A 26 26.88 38.44 25.39
CA LEU A 26 25.59 38.78 24.78
C LEU A 26 25.31 40.28 24.99
N PRO A 27 24.83 41.02 23.97
CA PRO A 27 24.32 42.36 24.18
C PRO A 27 22.99 42.30 24.96
N SER A 28 22.91 43.06 26.05
CA SER A 28 21.67 43.32 26.78
C SER A 28 20.69 44.06 25.87
N ILE A 29 19.55 43.44 25.54
CA ILE A 29 18.43 44.14 24.93
C ILE A 29 17.51 44.62 26.05
N ASP A 30 17.41 45.94 26.12
CA ASP A 30 16.60 46.73 27.02
C ASP A 30 15.11 46.51 26.75
N LEU A 31 14.37 46.03 27.75
CA LEU A 31 12.91 45.79 27.69
C LEU A 31 12.14 46.94 28.34
N GLY A 32 12.53 48.17 28.02
CA GLY A 32 11.93 49.40 28.54
C GLY A 32 11.61 50.39 27.42
N GLY A 33 10.40 50.30 26.85
CA GLY A 33 9.78 51.42 26.14
C GLY A 33 9.53 51.23 24.65
N LEU A 34 8.46 50.51 24.31
CA LEU A 34 7.67 50.73 23.08
C LEU A 34 6.21 50.33 23.35
N LEU A 35 5.60 51.00 24.33
CA LEU A 35 4.15 51.04 24.56
C LEU A 35 3.67 52.42 24.10
N SER A 36 3.35 52.56 22.81
CA SER A 36 2.45 53.61 22.29
C SER A 36 2.30 53.48 20.78
N SER A 37 1.33 52.66 20.34
CA SER A 37 0.48 52.87 19.15
C SER A 37 -0.35 51.61 18.88
N PHE A 38 -1.45 51.46 19.63
CA PHE A 38 -2.55 50.59 19.26
C PHE A 38 -3.83 51.45 19.22
N PRO A 39 -4.60 51.45 18.12
CA PRO A 39 -5.93 52.02 18.10
C PRO A 39 -6.89 51.12 18.90
N GLN A 40 -7.61 51.72 19.84
CA GLN A 40 -8.62 51.08 20.68
C GLN A 40 -9.90 50.76 19.88
N PRO A 41 -10.54 49.60 20.06
CA PRO A 41 -11.87 49.35 19.53
C PRO A 41 -12.93 49.93 20.48
N THR A 42 -13.83 50.75 19.95
CA THR A 42 -15.07 51.13 20.62
C THR A 42 -16.03 49.96 20.63
N GLY A 43 -16.48 49.57 21.82
CA GLY A 43 -17.54 48.57 21.99
C GLY A 43 -18.88 49.08 21.47
N GLY A 44 -19.57 48.23 20.72
CA GLY A 44 -20.96 48.40 20.32
C GLY A 44 -21.64 47.04 20.28
N SER A 45 -22.58 46.83 21.20
CA SER A 45 -23.45 45.66 21.28
C SER A 45 -24.24 45.44 20.00
N GLY A 46 -24.31 44.18 19.53
CA GLY A 46 -25.17 43.78 18.41
C GLY A 46 -25.19 42.27 18.23
N SER A 47 -26.31 41.65 18.60
CA SER A 47 -26.64 40.24 18.43
C SER A 47 -26.66 39.83 16.95
N GLY A 48 -26.13 38.66 16.58
CA GLY A 48 -26.32 38.13 15.22
C GLY A 48 -25.44 36.94 14.83
N LEU A 49 -25.99 35.73 15.00
CA LEU A 49 -25.85 34.49 14.21
C LEU A 49 -24.70 34.37 13.19
N GLY A 50 -23.92 33.28 13.31
CA GLY A 50 -23.08 32.75 12.22
C GLY A 50 -22.12 31.64 12.64
N SER A 51 -22.60 30.43 12.87
CA SER A 51 -21.74 29.22 12.94
C SER A 51 -21.26 28.87 11.53
N GLY A 52 -19.98 29.08 11.26
CA GLY A 52 -19.31 28.60 10.05
C GLY A 52 -18.46 27.37 10.37
N SER A 53 -19.08 26.20 10.46
CA SER A 53 -18.39 24.91 10.49
C SER A 53 -17.98 24.53 9.06
N GLY A 54 -16.67 24.55 8.78
CA GLY A 54 -16.10 24.05 7.54
C GLY A 54 -16.48 22.59 7.34
N SER A 55 -17.37 22.34 6.39
CA SER A 55 -17.84 21.01 6.02
C SER A 55 -16.89 20.44 4.98
N TRP A 56 -16.09 19.44 5.37
CA TRP A 56 -15.34 18.61 4.43
C TRP A 56 -16.32 17.58 3.85
N PHE A 57 -16.58 17.70 2.55
CA PHE A 57 -17.66 16.99 1.85
C PHE A 57 -17.38 15.51 1.62
N ASP A 58 -18.48 14.76 1.68
CA ASP A 58 -18.67 13.35 1.38
C ASP A 58 -18.71 13.15 -0.16
N ILE A 59 -17.92 12.22 -0.70
CA ILE A 59 -17.83 11.95 -2.15
C ILE A 59 -18.75 10.81 -2.62
N GLY A 60 -19.86 10.59 -1.91
CA GLY A 60 -20.86 9.57 -2.24
C GLY A 60 -21.59 9.73 -3.58
N ASP A 61 -21.47 10.86 -4.27
CA ASP A 61 -22.31 11.18 -5.45
C ASP A 61 -21.77 10.66 -6.81
N LEU A 62 -20.83 9.73 -6.81
CA LEU A 62 -20.28 9.11 -8.04
C LEU A 62 -20.86 7.73 -8.41
N PHE A 63 -21.91 7.26 -7.71
CA PHE A 63 -22.58 5.99 -8.03
C PHE A 63 -24.10 6.16 -8.16
N PRO A 64 -24.76 5.54 -9.19
CA PRO A 64 -26.22 5.52 -9.26
C PRO A 64 -26.80 4.69 -8.09
N PRO A 65 -27.98 5.05 -7.56
CA PRO A 65 -28.54 4.39 -6.39
C PRO A 65 -28.97 2.95 -6.71
N LEU A 66 -28.50 2.00 -5.91
CA LEU A 66 -29.06 0.65 -5.82
C LEU A 66 -30.49 0.70 -5.22
N PRO A 67 -31.38 -0.26 -5.55
CA PRO A 67 -32.77 -0.22 -5.09
C PRO A 67 -32.86 -0.38 -3.58
N LYS A 68 -33.64 0.50 -2.95
CA LYS A 68 -33.89 0.50 -1.50
C LYS A 68 -34.80 -0.68 -1.10
N PRO A 69 -34.51 -1.40 0.00
CA PRO A 69 -35.41 -2.42 0.51
C PRO A 69 -36.62 -1.76 1.20
N THR A 70 -37.79 -2.30 0.92
CA THR A 70 -39.06 -1.98 1.59
C THR A 70 -39.21 -2.80 2.88
N GLY A 71 -39.66 -2.15 3.95
CA GLY A 71 -40.04 -2.76 5.23
C GLY A 71 -39.24 -2.12 6.37
N GLY A 72 -39.83 -1.47 7.37
CA GLY A 72 -41.10 -1.72 8.04
C GLY A 72 -40.74 -1.74 9.53
N SER A 73 -41.28 -0.78 10.28
CA SER A 73 -41.00 -0.55 11.69
C SER A 73 -41.36 -1.75 12.57
N ASP A 74 -40.59 -1.99 13.63
CA ASP A 74 -41.08 -1.96 15.02
C ASP A 74 -40.03 -2.53 15.97
N PHE A 75 -39.55 -1.68 16.87
CA PHE A 75 -38.74 -2.07 18.03
C PHE A 75 -39.64 -1.92 19.26
N SER A 76 -40.06 -3.03 19.85
CA SER A 76 -40.80 -3.06 21.11
C SER A 76 -40.11 -3.98 22.13
N VAL A 77 -40.06 -3.47 23.36
CA VAL A 77 -39.46 -3.99 24.59
C VAL A 77 -39.88 -5.42 24.98
N PRO A 78 -39.07 -6.18 25.74
CA PRO A 78 -39.45 -7.51 26.21
C PRO A 78 -40.21 -7.44 27.54
N SER A 79 -41.33 -8.15 27.64
CA SER A 79 -41.87 -8.61 28.92
C SER A 79 -42.52 -9.98 28.79
N LEU A 80 -42.00 -10.90 29.61
CA LEU A 80 -42.59 -12.07 30.29
C LEU A 80 -43.61 -12.97 29.56
N GLY A 81 -43.30 -14.27 29.53
CA GLY A 81 -44.03 -15.30 28.80
C GLY A 81 -45.24 -15.93 29.48
N GLY A 82 -45.88 -16.88 28.78
CA GLY A 82 -46.90 -17.77 29.33
C GLY A 82 -47.90 -18.35 28.30
N VAL A 83 -47.68 -19.62 27.92
CA VAL A 83 -48.64 -20.75 27.74
C VAL A 83 -49.89 -20.70 26.80
N LEU A 84 -49.83 -21.53 25.74
CA LEU A 84 -50.80 -22.57 25.25
C LEU A 84 -52.22 -22.22 24.62
N PRO A 85 -52.85 -23.15 23.82
CA PRO A 85 -53.57 -22.90 22.52
C PRO A 85 -55.06 -23.39 22.54
N PRO A 86 -55.76 -23.91 21.47
CA PRO A 86 -55.64 -23.90 19.98
C PRO A 86 -56.95 -23.58 19.18
N SER A 87 -56.93 -23.55 17.82
CA SER A 87 -57.88 -24.21 16.86
C SER A 87 -58.31 -23.43 15.57
N LEU A 88 -57.93 -23.99 14.39
CA LEU A 88 -58.73 -24.31 13.15
C LEU A 88 -59.35 -23.23 12.19
N PRO A 89 -59.80 -23.57 10.94
CA PRO A 89 -59.31 -22.94 9.69
C PRO A 89 -60.42 -22.48 8.71
N THR A 90 -60.06 -21.91 7.55
CA THR A 90 -60.83 -21.81 6.27
C THR A 90 -59.94 -21.03 5.28
N GLY A 91 -59.75 -21.31 3.98
CA GLY A 91 -60.50 -22.05 2.96
C GLY A 91 -60.74 -21.10 1.76
N GLY A 92 -60.13 -21.36 0.58
CA GLY A 92 -60.38 -20.59 -0.66
C GLY A 92 -59.21 -20.62 -1.67
N ILE A 93 -58.99 -21.67 -2.49
CA ILE A 93 -59.49 -21.99 -3.87
C ILE A 93 -59.37 -20.92 -4.98
N GLY A 94 -58.67 -21.29 -6.08
CA GLY A 94 -58.66 -20.63 -7.40
C GLY A 94 -57.27 -20.61 -8.08
N SER A 95 -56.74 -21.69 -8.66
CA SER A 95 -56.91 -22.26 -10.03
C SER A 95 -56.32 -21.49 -11.23
N GLY A 96 -55.48 -22.21 -12.00
CA GLY A 96 -55.02 -21.93 -13.38
C GLY A 96 -53.50 -21.75 -13.47
N GLY A 97 -52.66 -22.76 -13.75
CA GLY A 97 -52.46 -23.47 -15.03
C GLY A 97 -51.39 -22.72 -15.86
N SER A 98 -50.29 -23.24 -16.40
CA SER A 98 -49.86 -24.57 -16.89
C SER A 98 -48.33 -24.49 -17.17
N GLY A 99 -47.49 -25.45 -16.75
CA GLY A 99 -46.84 -26.50 -17.59
C GLY A 99 -45.57 -26.00 -18.32
N PHE A 100 -44.38 -26.62 -18.37
CA PHE A 100 -43.86 -28.00 -18.17
C PHE A 100 -42.32 -27.94 -17.87
N PRO A 101 -41.50 -29.03 -17.92
CA PRO A 101 -41.07 -29.74 -16.72
C PRO A 101 -39.53 -29.85 -16.55
N SER A 102 -39.08 -30.04 -15.31
CA SER A 102 -37.75 -30.60 -14.99
C SER A 102 -37.92 -32.06 -14.57
N LEU A 103 -37.23 -32.97 -15.25
CA LEU A 103 -37.10 -34.37 -14.87
C LEU A 103 -35.87 -34.56 -13.98
N ALA A 104 -36.08 -35.18 -12.82
CA ALA A 104 -35.05 -35.69 -11.92
C ALA A 104 -35.43 -37.11 -11.50
N LEU A 105 -34.44 -38.00 -11.35
CA LEU A 105 -34.35 -39.13 -10.40
C LEU A 105 -33.10 -39.99 -10.70
N PRO A 106 -32.65 -40.93 -9.83
CA PRO A 106 -32.75 -41.01 -8.36
C PRO A 106 -31.39 -41.18 -7.66
N THR A 107 -31.41 -40.96 -6.35
CA THR A 107 -30.47 -41.45 -5.33
C THR A 107 -30.67 -42.93 -4.99
N ALA A 108 -29.58 -43.65 -4.69
CA ALA A 108 -29.54 -44.88 -3.89
C ALA A 108 -28.20 -44.96 -3.13
N THR A 109 -28.17 -44.73 -1.81
CA THR A 109 -28.17 -45.68 -0.67
C THR A 109 -26.79 -46.25 -0.28
N SER A 110 -26.50 -46.06 1.02
CA SER A 110 -25.32 -46.44 1.79
C SER A 110 -25.13 -47.95 1.99
N GLY A 111 -23.89 -48.39 2.31
CA GLY A 111 -23.66 -49.69 2.96
C GLY A 111 -22.22 -50.21 3.03
N LEU A 112 -21.51 -49.86 4.10
CA LEU A 112 -20.65 -50.68 5.00
C LEU A 112 -19.67 -51.75 4.45
N GLY A 113 -18.43 -51.76 4.96
CA GLY A 113 -17.60 -52.97 5.02
C GLY A 113 -16.11 -52.75 5.36
N PHE A 114 -15.73 -53.10 6.59
CA PHE A 114 -14.37 -53.03 7.18
C PHE A 114 -13.47 -54.24 6.81
N GLY A 115 -12.14 -54.01 6.84
CA GLY A 115 -11.08 -55.01 7.10
C GLY A 115 -10.71 -55.91 5.91
N GLY A 116 -9.48 -56.38 5.71
CA GLY A 116 -8.24 -56.35 6.48
C GLY A 116 -7.24 -57.31 5.80
N LEU A 117 -5.97 -56.91 5.83
CA LEU A 117 -4.70 -57.68 5.77
C LEU A 117 -4.68 -59.10 5.19
N GLY A 118 -3.74 -59.34 4.25
CA GLY A 118 -3.23 -60.69 3.95
C GLY A 118 -2.45 -60.82 2.65
N GLU A 119 -1.13 -60.60 2.71
CA GLU A 119 -0.12 -61.30 1.87
C GLU A 119 0.25 -62.63 2.56
N PRO A 120 1.08 -63.53 2.00
CA PRO A 120 1.49 -63.79 0.61
C PRO A 120 1.40 -65.30 0.26
N THR A 121 1.77 -65.72 -0.96
CA THR A 121 2.73 -66.82 -1.23
C THR A 121 2.80 -67.20 -2.72
N ASP A 122 4.06 -67.31 -3.16
CA ASP A 122 4.70 -67.98 -4.31
C ASP A 122 3.88 -68.89 -5.24
N VAL A 123 4.16 -68.86 -6.55
CA VAL A 123 5.14 -69.77 -7.19
C VAL A 123 5.26 -69.57 -8.72
N VAL A 124 6.45 -69.97 -9.21
CA VAL A 124 6.85 -70.43 -10.56
C VAL A 124 7.62 -69.43 -11.44
N ALA A 125 8.94 -69.62 -11.40
CA ALA A 125 9.90 -69.29 -12.45
C ALA A 125 10.11 -70.49 -13.38
N LEU A 126 10.41 -70.28 -14.68
CA LEU A 126 11.57 -70.89 -15.35
C LEU A 126 11.83 -70.30 -16.76
N ALA A 127 13.08 -69.81 -16.93
CA ALA A 127 14.06 -69.80 -18.06
C ALA A 127 13.59 -69.67 -19.53
N SER A 128 14.34 -69.12 -20.49
CA SER A 128 15.78 -68.98 -20.79
C SER A 128 15.91 -67.80 -21.81
N SER A 129 16.99 -67.07 -22.04
CA SER A 129 18.40 -67.42 -22.24
C SER A 129 19.28 -66.15 -22.29
N THR A 130 20.55 -66.36 -21.99
CA THR A 130 21.70 -65.47 -21.78
C THR A 130 22.04 -64.46 -22.90
N ALA A 131 22.30 -63.20 -22.53
CA ALA A 131 23.44 -62.41 -23.01
C ALA A 131 23.71 -61.21 -22.06
N LYS A 132 24.93 -61.14 -21.49
CA LYS A 132 25.45 -59.98 -20.76
C LYS A 132 26.12 -59.02 -21.75
N VAL A 133 25.73 -57.74 -21.75
CA VAL A 133 26.61 -56.63 -22.13
C VAL A 133 26.36 -55.46 -21.18
N THR A 134 27.44 -54.87 -20.69
CA THR A 134 27.49 -53.86 -19.62
C THR A 134 27.66 -52.45 -20.22
N VAL A 135 27.18 -51.47 -19.46
CA VAL A 135 27.53 -50.02 -19.43
C VAL A 135 27.02 -49.13 -20.58
N THR A 136 26.17 -48.16 -20.25
CA THR A 136 26.54 -46.72 -20.08
C THR A 136 25.32 -45.85 -20.33
N ALA A 137 24.95 -45.04 -19.34
CA ALA A 137 23.95 -43.99 -19.46
C ALA A 137 24.51 -42.82 -20.28
N THR A 138 23.79 -42.34 -21.29
CA THR A 138 23.79 -40.92 -21.71
C THR A 138 22.48 -40.60 -22.44
N SER A 139 21.68 -39.77 -21.77
CA SER A 139 20.83 -38.67 -22.24
C SER A 139 20.19 -38.70 -23.64
N SER A 140 18.85 -38.64 -23.68
CA SER A 140 18.06 -37.52 -24.26
C SER A 140 16.61 -37.95 -24.55
N SER A 141 15.72 -36.96 -24.64
CA SER A 141 14.27 -37.03 -24.95
C SER A 141 13.38 -37.08 -23.71
N GLY A 142 12.43 -36.19 -23.47
CA GLY A 142 11.94 -35.03 -24.21
C GLY A 142 10.67 -34.55 -23.49
N THR A 143 10.50 -33.25 -23.29
CA THR A 143 9.24 -32.69 -22.79
C THR A 143 8.74 -31.64 -23.75
N ASN A 144 7.67 -32.00 -24.46
CA ASN A 144 6.75 -31.07 -25.08
C ASN A 144 6.02 -30.34 -23.94
N ALA A 145 6.27 -29.05 -23.78
CA ALA A 145 5.41 -28.16 -23.02
C ALA A 145 5.21 -26.89 -23.85
N THR A 146 4.01 -26.78 -24.42
CA THR A 146 3.51 -25.62 -25.14
C THR A 146 3.55 -24.39 -24.22
N GLN A 147 4.40 -23.44 -24.59
CA GLN A 147 4.57 -22.12 -24.03
C GLN A 147 3.32 -21.24 -24.26
N PRO A 148 2.80 -20.52 -23.25
CA PRO A 148 2.08 -19.27 -23.48
C PRO A 148 3.09 -18.12 -23.56
N THR A 149 2.89 -17.28 -24.57
CA THR A 149 3.66 -16.10 -24.93
C THR A 149 3.82 -15.07 -23.81
N ALA A 150 5.04 -14.58 -23.67
CA ALA A 150 5.48 -13.50 -22.77
C ALA A 150 4.88 -12.14 -23.13
N GLY A 151 4.63 -11.31 -22.11
CA GLY A 151 4.32 -9.89 -22.26
C GLY A 151 4.12 -9.18 -20.90
N ALA A 152 4.99 -8.20 -20.62
CA ALA A 152 4.97 -7.23 -19.50
C ALA A 152 5.46 -7.68 -18.09
N GLY A 153 6.79 -7.70 -17.91
CA GLY A 153 7.45 -6.88 -16.89
C GLY A 153 7.33 -7.21 -15.40
N ALA A 154 6.96 -8.43 -15.01
CA ALA A 154 7.11 -8.87 -13.63
C ALA A 154 8.58 -9.24 -13.39
N GLY A 155 9.33 -8.42 -12.64
CA GLY A 155 10.74 -8.68 -12.36
C GLY A 155 10.92 -9.93 -11.50
N SER A 156 11.89 -10.77 -11.86
CA SER A 156 12.30 -11.94 -11.08
C SER A 156 13.76 -11.78 -10.67
N VAL A 157 14.01 -11.58 -9.37
CA VAL A 157 15.32 -11.87 -8.78
C VAL A 157 15.13 -12.79 -7.58
N GLY A 158 15.47 -14.08 -7.78
CA GLY A 158 15.38 -15.18 -6.82
C GLY A 158 14.69 -16.42 -7.40
N SER A 159 15.20 -17.63 -7.11
CA SER A 159 14.63 -18.91 -7.59
C SER A 159 13.46 -19.43 -6.73
N ASP A 160 13.21 -18.84 -5.56
CA ASP A 160 12.21 -19.31 -4.58
C ASP A 160 11.18 -18.23 -4.19
N CYS A 161 10.97 -17.22 -5.05
CA CYS A 161 10.02 -16.13 -4.82
C CYS A 161 8.90 -16.12 -5.87
N THR A 162 7.76 -15.54 -5.50
CA THR A 162 6.65 -15.33 -6.43
C THR A 162 6.73 -13.93 -7.03
N ALA A 163 6.67 -13.81 -8.36
CA ALA A 163 6.63 -12.51 -9.01
C ALA A 163 5.32 -11.78 -8.69
N GLN A 164 5.37 -10.45 -8.53
CA GLN A 164 4.17 -9.66 -8.28
C GLN A 164 3.24 -9.69 -9.51
N SER A 165 1.93 -9.85 -9.28
CA SER A 165 0.92 -9.76 -10.33
C SER A 165 0.93 -8.38 -10.98
N THR A 166 0.93 -8.33 -12.31
CA THR A 166 0.90 -7.08 -13.09
C THR A 166 -0.46 -6.78 -13.69
N LYS A 167 -1.50 -7.54 -13.32
CA LYS A 167 -2.87 -7.40 -13.85
C LYS A 167 -3.57 -6.08 -13.47
N GLY A 168 -2.94 -5.27 -12.62
CA GLY A 168 -3.48 -4.01 -12.12
C GLY A 168 -4.59 -4.22 -11.10
N GLY A 169 -5.21 -3.12 -10.69
CA GLY A 169 -6.25 -3.08 -9.67
C GLY A 169 -6.05 -1.89 -8.73
N SER A 170 -6.87 -1.83 -7.67
CA SER A 170 -6.75 -0.81 -6.63
C SER A 170 -5.85 -1.23 -5.46
N THR A 171 -5.32 -2.46 -5.49
CA THR A 171 -4.48 -3.02 -4.42
C THR A 171 -3.21 -3.64 -5.00
N GLU A 172 -2.06 -3.24 -4.49
CA GLU A 172 -0.73 -3.75 -4.87
C GLU A 172 0.09 -3.99 -3.59
N ASN A 173 0.60 -5.22 -3.39
CA ASN A 173 1.20 -5.69 -2.14
C ASN A 173 2.61 -6.28 -2.34
N GLY A 174 3.41 -5.69 -3.23
CA GLY A 174 4.70 -6.24 -3.63
C GLY A 174 5.67 -6.57 -2.47
N ILE A 175 5.70 -5.71 -1.45
CA ILE A 175 6.58 -5.83 -0.28
C ILE A 175 5.89 -6.62 0.84
N THR A 176 4.59 -6.43 1.03
CA THR A 176 3.80 -7.17 2.04
C THR A 176 3.76 -8.67 1.72
N ASP A 177 3.56 -9.02 0.45
CA ASP A 177 3.48 -10.41 -0.03
C ASP A 177 4.86 -11.03 -0.26
N LYS A 178 5.95 -10.27 -0.01
CA LYS A 178 7.35 -10.69 -0.18
C LYS A 178 7.62 -11.22 -1.59
N ASN A 179 7.16 -10.48 -2.60
CA ASN A 179 7.42 -10.85 -3.99
C ASN A 179 8.92 -10.80 -4.30
N CYS A 180 9.29 -11.37 -5.45
CA CYS A 180 10.66 -11.30 -5.95
C CYS A 180 11.20 -9.88 -5.94
N CYS A 181 12.49 -9.75 -5.60
CA CYS A 181 13.17 -8.48 -5.67
C CYS A 181 13.25 -7.99 -7.10
N THR A 182 13.08 -6.69 -7.28
CA THR A 182 13.17 -6.02 -8.57
C THR A 182 14.12 -4.82 -8.46
N GLY A 183 14.53 -4.26 -9.60
CA GLY A 183 15.42 -3.10 -9.60
C GLY A 183 14.75 -1.82 -9.10
N LEU A 184 13.42 -1.75 -9.12
CA LEU A 184 12.64 -0.58 -8.73
C LEU A 184 11.47 -0.97 -7.82
N THR A 185 11.38 -0.34 -6.66
CA THR A 185 10.23 -0.41 -5.77
C THR A 185 9.56 0.96 -5.71
N VAL A 186 8.27 1.01 -6.01
CA VAL A 186 7.45 2.22 -5.81
C VAL A 186 6.51 2.00 -4.63
N ILE A 187 6.62 2.86 -3.63
CA ILE A 187 5.69 2.89 -2.48
C ILE A 187 4.72 4.03 -2.70
N PHE A 188 3.44 3.72 -2.88
CA PHE A 188 2.43 4.67 -3.31
C PHE A 188 1.32 4.85 -2.25
N ALA A 189 1.06 6.10 -1.87
CA ALA A 189 -0.08 6.46 -1.02
C ALA A 189 -1.22 7.05 -1.88
N ARG A 190 -2.40 6.43 -1.81
CA ARG A 190 -3.59 6.82 -2.58
C ARG A 190 -4.23 8.13 -2.11
N GLY A 191 -5.21 8.63 -2.85
CA GLY A 191 -6.00 9.79 -2.46
C GLY A 191 -7.13 9.46 -1.49
N THR A 192 -7.76 10.50 -0.92
CA THR A 192 -8.89 10.35 0.00
C THR A 192 -10.02 9.54 -0.64
N SER A 193 -10.51 8.54 0.11
CA SER A 193 -11.61 7.64 -0.22
C SER A 193 -11.41 6.81 -1.48
N GLU A 194 -10.19 6.76 -2.03
CA GLU A 194 -9.87 5.82 -3.09
C GLU A 194 -9.93 4.38 -2.55
N PRO A 195 -10.36 3.41 -3.38
CA PRO A 195 -10.43 2.01 -2.98
C PRO A 195 -9.03 1.37 -2.85
N GLY A 196 -8.97 0.24 -2.16
CA GLY A 196 -7.75 -0.54 -1.98
C GLY A 196 -6.63 0.24 -1.30
N ASN A 197 -5.37 0.03 -1.70
CA ASN A 197 -4.21 0.72 -1.13
C ASN A 197 -3.45 1.61 -2.14
N VAL A 198 -3.75 1.50 -3.44
CA VAL A 198 -3.17 2.36 -4.50
C VAL A 198 -4.20 3.18 -5.29
N GLY A 199 -5.49 2.98 -5.03
CA GLY A 199 -6.55 3.73 -5.71
C GLY A 199 -6.65 3.43 -7.20
N ILE A 200 -7.30 4.33 -7.94
CA ILE A 200 -7.61 4.16 -9.36
C ILE A 200 -7.22 5.36 -10.23
N ILE A 201 -6.89 6.51 -9.64
CA ILE A 201 -6.71 7.77 -10.38
C ILE A 201 -5.26 7.94 -10.86
N ALA A 202 -4.32 8.21 -9.96
CA ALA A 202 -2.96 8.66 -10.34
C ALA A 202 -1.98 7.48 -10.52
N GLY A 203 -2.01 6.52 -9.60
CA GLY A 203 -1.05 5.42 -9.54
C GLY A 203 -1.08 4.44 -10.73
N PRO A 204 -2.23 3.84 -11.09
CA PRO A 204 -2.26 2.69 -11.99
C PRO A 204 -1.62 2.91 -13.36
N LYS A 205 -1.82 4.08 -13.99
CA LYS A 205 -1.20 4.37 -15.29
C LYS A 205 0.31 4.53 -15.18
N MET A 206 0.79 5.15 -14.10
CA MET A 206 2.23 5.23 -13.82
C MET A 206 2.82 3.83 -13.63
N PHE A 207 2.17 2.96 -12.86
CA PHE A 207 2.65 1.59 -12.61
C PHE A 207 2.71 0.77 -13.90
N ALA A 208 1.67 0.84 -14.73
CA ALA A 208 1.63 0.16 -16.02
C ALA A 208 2.76 0.63 -16.94
N SER A 209 3.00 1.94 -17.01
CA SER A 209 4.10 2.52 -17.80
C SER A 209 5.46 2.06 -17.28
N LEU A 210 5.69 2.09 -15.97
CA LEU A 210 6.92 1.61 -15.34
C LEU A 210 7.18 0.12 -15.64
N ARG A 211 6.20 -0.75 -15.43
CA ARG A 211 6.29 -2.20 -15.71
C ARG A 211 6.56 -2.47 -17.20
N SER A 212 6.13 -1.59 -18.10
CA SER A 212 6.40 -1.73 -19.54
C SER A 212 7.79 -1.26 -19.97
N LYS A 213 8.43 -0.35 -19.23
CA LYS A 213 9.68 0.32 -19.63
C LYS A 213 10.90 -0.14 -18.83
N VAL A 214 10.74 -0.62 -17.60
CA VAL A 214 11.86 -1.01 -16.73
C VAL A 214 12.16 -2.51 -16.87
N SER A 215 13.27 -2.83 -17.52
CA SER A 215 13.73 -4.21 -17.72
C SER A 215 14.16 -4.91 -16.44
N ALA A 216 14.65 -4.16 -15.44
CA ALA A 216 15.00 -4.67 -14.12
C ALA A 216 13.78 -5.06 -13.26
N GLY A 217 12.56 -4.89 -13.80
CA GLY A 217 11.31 -5.15 -13.12
C GLY A 217 10.91 -4.06 -12.14
N VAL A 218 9.63 -4.09 -11.75
CA VAL A 218 9.03 -3.09 -10.86
C VAL A 218 8.12 -3.75 -9.83
N THR A 219 8.43 -3.49 -8.56
CA THR A 219 7.60 -3.83 -7.40
C THR A 219 6.75 -2.61 -7.04
N ILE A 220 5.45 -2.80 -6.83
CA ILE A 220 4.54 -1.74 -6.36
C ILE A 220 4.01 -2.14 -4.99
N GLN A 221 4.13 -1.24 -4.02
CA GLN A 221 3.54 -1.38 -2.69
C GLN A 221 2.60 -0.21 -2.43
N GLY A 222 1.32 -0.48 -2.23
CA GLY A 222 0.40 0.53 -1.73
C GLY A 222 0.55 0.72 -0.21
N VAL A 223 0.41 1.96 0.24
CA VAL A 223 0.35 2.26 1.68
C VAL A 223 -1.04 1.89 2.18
N ASP A 224 -1.10 0.95 3.12
CA ASP A 224 -2.36 0.56 3.76
C ASP A 224 -2.67 1.53 4.91
N TYR A 225 -3.63 2.41 4.67
CA TYR A 225 -4.09 3.41 5.62
C TYR A 225 -5.54 3.82 5.28
N PRO A 226 -6.28 4.47 6.19
CA PRO A 226 -7.70 4.72 6.01
C PRO A 226 -8.07 5.57 4.78
N ALA A 227 -7.18 6.50 4.40
CA ALA A 227 -7.44 7.49 3.36
C ALA A 227 -8.76 8.27 3.57
N ASP A 228 -9.11 8.65 4.80
CA ASP A 228 -10.39 9.30 5.12
C ASP A 228 -10.26 10.83 5.28
N ALA A 229 -11.37 11.55 5.42
CA ALA A 229 -11.33 13.00 5.60
C ALA A 229 -10.58 13.42 6.89
N ALA A 230 -10.58 12.60 7.94
CA ALA A 230 -9.82 12.85 9.15
C ALA A 230 -8.29 12.84 8.88
N GLY A 231 -7.84 11.98 7.97
CA GLY A 231 -6.48 11.96 7.44
C GLY A 231 -6.06 13.24 6.72
N ASN A 232 -7.00 13.97 6.10
CA ASN A 232 -6.70 15.29 5.54
C ASN A 232 -6.47 16.32 6.64
N ALA A 233 -7.35 16.34 7.64
CA ALA A 233 -7.26 17.27 8.76
C ALA A 233 -5.98 17.08 9.60
N ASN A 234 -5.40 15.87 9.60
CA ASN A 234 -4.17 15.56 10.30
C ASN A 234 -2.91 15.55 9.41
N LEU A 235 -2.98 16.10 8.20
CA LEU A 235 -1.85 16.22 7.26
C LEU A 235 -1.17 14.88 6.96
N GLY A 236 -1.96 13.82 6.74
CA GLY A 236 -1.45 12.50 6.36
C GLY A 236 -0.78 11.71 7.50
N ALA A 237 -0.92 12.15 8.75
CA ALA A 237 -0.36 11.45 9.92
C ALA A 237 -0.91 10.03 10.10
N SER A 238 -2.10 9.73 9.57
CA SER A 238 -2.66 8.37 9.58
C SER A 238 -1.96 7.41 8.62
N GLY A 239 -1.24 7.90 7.61
CA GLY A 239 -0.52 7.08 6.64
C GLY A 239 1.01 7.17 6.72
N GLY A 240 1.55 8.26 7.27
CA GLY A 240 3.00 8.50 7.35
C GLY A 240 3.79 7.33 7.97
N PRO A 241 3.40 6.81 9.15
CA PRO A 241 4.07 5.67 9.76
C PRO A 241 4.05 4.39 8.89
N ALA A 242 2.94 4.14 8.19
CA ALA A 242 2.81 2.97 7.31
C ALA A 242 3.69 3.09 6.06
N LEU A 243 3.80 4.30 5.49
CA LEU A 243 4.73 4.58 4.39
C LEU A 243 6.18 4.37 4.84
N ALA A 244 6.58 4.94 5.99
CA ALA A 244 7.93 4.77 6.53
C ALA A 244 8.26 3.30 6.85
N SER A 245 7.27 2.55 7.38
CA SER A 245 7.42 1.11 7.60
C SER A 245 7.61 0.34 6.30
N SER A 246 6.87 0.70 5.24
CA SER A 246 7.00 0.08 3.91
C SER A 246 8.38 0.34 3.30
N ILE A 247 8.97 1.53 3.48
CA ILE A 247 10.34 1.85 3.04
C ILE A 247 11.34 0.93 3.74
N LYS A 248 11.28 0.85 5.08
CA LYS A 248 12.19 0.00 5.86
C LYS A 248 12.05 -1.47 5.49
N ALA A 249 10.82 -1.92 5.25
CA ALA A 249 10.56 -3.28 4.78
C ALA A 249 11.17 -3.51 3.39
N ALA A 250 11.01 -2.57 2.46
CA ALA A 250 11.60 -2.66 1.13
C ALA A 250 13.13 -2.66 1.18
N GLN A 251 13.77 -1.83 2.00
CA GLN A 251 15.24 -1.85 2.17
C GLN A 251 15.75 -3.17 2.75
N SER A 252 15.00 -3.75 3.70
CA SER A 252 15.37 -5.01 4.36
C SER A 252 15.22 -6.22 3.44
N GLN A 253 14.11 -6.31 2.71
CA GLN A 253 13.86 -7.41 1.77
C GLN A 253 14.70 -7.24 0.49
N CYS A 254 14.68 -6.00 0.00
CA CYS A 254 15.19 -5.42 -1.25
C CYS A 254 16.47 -4.58 -1.20
N PRO A 255 17.60 -4.95 -0.59
CA PRO A 255 18.68 -3.98 -0.33
C PRO A 255 19.28 -3.30 -1.58
N GLU A 256 19.16 -3.93 -2.76
CA GLU A 256 19.62 -3.36 -4.03
C GLU A 256 18.55 -2.57 -4.80
N THR A 257 17.26 -2.66 -4.39
CA THR A 257 16.17 -1.97 -5.09
C THR A 257 16.33 -0.46 -4.96
N LYS A 258 16.06 0.26 -6.05
CA LYS A 258 15.84 1.71 -5.97
C LYS A 258 14.43 1.94 -5.43
N ILE A 259 14.30 2.75 -4.38
CA ILE A 259 12.99 3.05 -3.78
C ILE A 259 12.56 4.44 -4.22
N VAL A 260 11.37 4.54 -4.81
CA VAL A 260 10.67 5.80 -5.06
C VAL A 260 9.41 5.82 -4.22
N VAL A 261 9.13 6.96 -3.60
CA VAL A 261 7.84 7.21 -2.93
C VAL A 261 6.96 8.04 -3.83
N SER A 262 5.65 7.82 -3.75
CA SER A 262 4.71 8.61 -4.51
C SER A 262 3.40 8.75 -3.75
N GLY A 263 2.71 9.86 -3.98
CA GLY A 263 1.48 10.18 -3.29
C GLY A 263 0.54 11.01 -4.15
N TYR A 264 -0.76 10.76 -4.03
CA TYR A 264 -1.80 11.58 -4.67
C TYR A 264 -2.70 12.22 -3.63
N SER A 265 -2.92 13.54 -3.74
CA SER A 265 -3.81 14.29 -2.84
C SER A 265 -3.41 14.11 -1.36
N GLN A 266 -4.25 13.50 -0.53
CA GLN A 266 -3.88 13.08 0.83
C GLN A 266 -2.61 12.23 0.88
N GLY A 267 -2.42 11.34 -0.08
CA GLY A 267 -1.23 10.51 -0.18
C GLY A 267 0.05 11.32 -0.36
N ALA A 268 0.00 12.51 -0.96
CA ALA A 268 1.15 13.42 -1.00
C ALA A 268 1.46 13.95 0.41
N MET A 269 0.44 14.31 1.20
CA MET A 269 0.62 14.67 2.61
C MET A 269 1.21 13.53 3.43
N VAL A 270 0.81 12.28 3.15
CA VAL A 270 1.41 11.08 3.76
C VAL A 270 2.91 11.00 3.49
N VAL A 271 3.35 11.30 2.26
CA VAL A 271 4.78 11.39 1.92
C VAL A 271 5.45 12.50 2.74
N HIS A 272 4.92 13.71 2.78
CA HIS A 272 5.46 14.79 3.61
C HIS A 272 5.55 14.42 5.10
N ASN A 273 4.53 13.74 5.64
CA ASN A 273 4.52 13.29 7.03
C ASN A 273 5.62 12.27 7.31
N ALA A 274 5.84 11.32 6.40
CA ALA A 274 6.88 10.30 6.56
C ALA A 274 8.28 10.93 6.71
N PHE A 275 8.59 11.95 5.92
CA PHE A 275 9.86 12.68 6.01
C PHE A 275 9.95 13.58 7.25
N SER A 276 8.89 14.34 7.55
CA SER A 276 8.93 15.33 8.63
C SER A 276 8.80 14.74 10.04
N ALA A 277 8.13 13.59 10.19
CA ALA A 277 7.77 13.06 11.50
C ALA A 277 8.19 11.59 11.73
N GLN A 278 8.49 10.82 10.69
CA GLN A 278 8.74 9.36 10.81
C GLN A 278 10.20 8.96 10.56
N GLY A 279 11.08 9.95 10.39
CA GLY A 279 12.52 9.77 10.23
C GLY A 279 12.92 9.20 8.86
N VAL A 280 12.08 9.33 7.84
CA VAL A 280 12.48 9.09 6.45
C VAL A 280 13.37 10.23 5.98
N SER A 281 14.44 9.90 5.26
CA SER A 281 15.44 10.85 4.79
C SER A 281 15.76 10.64 3.31
N SER A 282 16.52 11.58 2.74
CA SER A 282 17.04 11.51 1.38
C SER A 282 17.96 10.30 1.12
N ALA A 283 18.49 9.67 2.16
CA ALA A 283 19.27 8.43 2.03
C ALA A 283 18.40 7.20 1.77
N ASP A 284 17.11 7.27 2.08
CA ASP A 284 16.21 6.11 2.05
C ASP A 284 15.58 5.86 0.68
N VAL A 285 15.51 6.90 -0.16
CA VAL A 285 14.79 6.89 -1.44
C VAL A 285 15.56 7.64 -2.53
N VAL A 286 15.34 7.30 -3.79
CA VAL A 286 15.96 8.01 -4.93
C VAL A 286 15.19 9.26 -5.36
N GLY A 287 13.94 9.41 -4.92
CA GLY A 287 13.10 10.57 -5.18
C GLY A 287 11.62 10.37 -4.82
N ALA A 288 10.84 11.43 -4.99
CA ALA A 288 9.41 11.46 -4.74
C ALA A 288 8.62 11.99 -5.95
N VAL A 289 7.48 11.37 -6.25
CA VAL A 289 6.52 11.85 -7.26
C VAL A 289 5.17 12.15 -6.62
N LEU A 290 4.77 13.42 -6.60
CA LEU A 290 3.56 13.87 -5.93
C LEU A 290 2.54 14.40 -6.95
N PHE A 291 1.29 13.99 -6.80
CA PHE A 291 0.17 14.38 -7.67
C PHE A 291 -0.85 15.17 -6.85
N GLY A 292 -1.22 16.37 -7.30
CA GLY A 292 -2.22 17.20 -6.62
C GLY A 292 -1.88 17.49 -5.17
N ASP A 293 -0.60 17.79 -4.89
CA ASP A 293 -0.09 17.89 -3.54
C ASP A 293 -0.58 19.15 -2.77
N PRO A 294 -1.36 18.98 -1.68
CA PRO A 294 -1.78 20.10 -0.84
C PRO A 294 -0.61 20.87 -0.22
N LEU A 295 0.55 20.24 -0.07
CA LEU A 295 1.72 20.77 0.61
C LEU A 295 2.86 21.17 -0.34
N LYS A 296 2.56 21.36 -1.64
CA LYS A 296 3.53 21.65 -2.70
C LYS A 296 4.50 22.81 -2.41
N THR A 297 4.09 23.77 -1.58
CA THR A 297 4.91 24.92 -1.17
C THR A 297 5.92 24.58 -0.07
N GLN A 298 5.83 23.39 0.51
CA GLN A 298 6.71 22.85 1.54
C GLN A 298 7.73 21.90 0.91
N LYS A 299 8.88 21.74 1.57
CA LYS A 299 9.87 20.74 1.17
C LYS A 299 9.42 19.35 1.61
N VAL A 300 9.79 18.33 0.83
CA VAL A 300 9.69 16.93 1.24
C VAL A 300 10.94 16.57 2.06
N GLY A 301 10.93 16.94 3.34
CA GLY A 301 12.07 16.72 4.24
C GLY A 301 13.38 17.33 3.72
N ASP A 302 14.42 16.52 3.69
CA ASP A 302 15.76 16.84 3.20
C ASP A 302 15.98 16.47 1.72
N LEU A 303 14.95 16.01 0.98
CA LEU A 303 15.09 15.75 -0.45
C LEU A 303 15.44 17.04 -1.22
N ALA A 304 16.42 16.92 -2.10
CA ALA A 304 16.74 17.98 -3.05
C ALA A 304 15.55 18.21 -3.99
N THR A 305 15.38 19.46 -4.44
CA THR A 305 14.20 19.86 -5.23
C THR A 305 14.12 19.16 -6.58
N ASP A 306 15.26 18.79 -7.16
CA ASP A 306 15.35 18.00 -8.40
C ASP A 306 15.02 16.51 -8.19
N LYS A 307 14.95 16.06 -6.94
CA LYS A 307 14.48 14.72 -6.54
C LYS A 307 13.00 14.68 -6.14
N VAL A 308 12.28 15.77 -6.33
CA VAL A 308 10.83 15.84 -6.11
C VAL A 308 10.15 16.28 -7.40
N LYS A 309 9.29 15.44 -7.96
CA LYS A 309 8.47 15.77 -9.14
C LYS A 309 7.04 16.05 -8.72
N GLU A 310 6.65 17.30 -8.85
CA GLU A 310 5.30 17.79 -8.62
C GLU A 310 4.47 17.77 -9.90
N PHE A 311 3.35 17.06 -9.87
CA PHE A 311 2.28 17.18 -10.85
C PHE A 311 1.12 17.94 -10.24
N CYS A 312 0.92 19.17 -10.71
CA CYS A 312 -0.21 19.98 -10.31
C CYS A 312 -0.90 20.54 -11.56
N ALA A 313 -2.14 20.12 -11.79
CA ALA A 313 -2.94 20.63 -12.89
C ALA A 313 -3.33 22.10 -12.63
N THR A 314 -3.43 22.91 -13.68
CA THR A 314 -3.70 24.35 -13.58
C THR A 314 -5.03 24.67 -12.89
N THR A 315 -6.02 23.80 -13.03
CA THR A 315 -7.35 23.92 -12.41
C THR A 315 -7.45 23.20 -11.07
N ASP A 316 -6.35 22.65 -10.55
CA ASP A 316 -6.34 21.97 -9.26
C ASP A 316 -6.13 22.96 -8.11
N SER A 317 -7.22 23.29 -7.41
CA SER A 317 -7.19 24.19 -6.25
C SER A 317 -6.66 23.55 -4.97
N ILE A 318 -6.41 22.23 -4.97
CA ILE A 318 -5.81 21.54 -3.83
C ILE A 318 -4.34 21.91 -3.70
N CYS A 319 -3.62 22.05 -4.82
CA CYS A 319 -2.18 22.26 -4.79
C CYS A 319 -1.76 23.50 -4.00
N GLY A 320 -1.01 23.30 -2.90
CA GLY A 320 -0.45 24.39 -2.09
C GLY A 320 -1.47 25.21 -1.29
N THR A 321 -2.78 25.02 -1.48
CA THR A 321 -3.84 25.79 -0.82
C THR A 321 -4.92 24.93 -0.14
N GLY A 322 -5.01 23.62 -0.43
CA GLY A 322 -5.98 22.72 0.22
C GLY A 322 -7.44 23.03 -0.12
N GLY A 323 -7.74 23.45 -1.35
CA GLY A 323 -9.06 23.85 -1.84
C GLY A 323 -10.05 22.70 -2.07
N ASN A 324 -10.92 22.84 -3.08
CA ASN A 324 -11.98 21.86 -3.38
C ASN A 324 -11.51 20.92 -4.51
N PRO A 325 -11.60 19.58 -4.37
CA PRO A 325 -11.02 18.63 -5.34
C PRO A 325 -11.89 18.46 -6.59
N GLN A 326 -12.09 19.52 -7.37
CA GLN A 326 -12.75 19.44 -8.69
C GLN A 326 -11.77 19.73 -9.84
N GLY A 327 -12.24 19.44 -11.06
CA GLY A 327 -11.54 19.74 -12.28
C GLY A 327 -10.23 18.96 -12.40
N GLY A 328 -9.11 19.66 -12.33
CA GLY A 328 -7.79 19.09 -12.59
C GLY A 328 -7.37 18.03 -11.57
N HIS A 329 -7.92 18.08 -10.35
CA HIS A 329 -7.50 17.20 -9.27
C HIS A 329 -7.72 15.71 -9.56
N THR A 330 -8.74 15.35 -10.34
CA THR A 330 -9.05 13.94 -10.67
C THR A 330 -8.43 13.47 -11.99
N SER A 331 -7.58 14.30 -12.62
CA SER A 331 -7.09 14.07 -13.98
C SER A 331 -5.66 13.51 -14.08
N TYR A 332 -5.01 13.25 -12.93
CA TYR A 332 -3.59 12.88 -12.88
C TYR A 332 -3.24 11.55 -13.53
N GLY A 333 -4.22 10.68 -13.77
CA GLY A 333 -4.02 9.53 -14.63
C GLY A 333 -3.47 9.92 -16.02
N SER A 334 -3.78 11.10 -16.55
CA SER A 334 -3.28 11.56 -17.85
C SER A 334 -1.74 11.66 -17.91
N VAL A 335 -1.09 12.09 -16.82
CA VAL A 335 0.37 12.32 -16.71
C VAL A 335 1.16 11.12 -16.19
N GLY A 336 0.52 9.95 -16.00
CA GLY A 336 1.19 8.76 -15.48
C GLY A 336 2.39 8.28 -16.30
N GLU A 337 2.39 8.51 -17.62
CA GLU A 337 3.55 8.19 -18.46
C GLU A 337 4.74 9.14 -18.23
N GLU A 338 4.48 10.45 -18.09
CA GLU A 338 5.51 11.43 -17.76
C GLU A 338 6.12 11.14 -16.38
N ALA A 339 5.26 10.80 -15.40
CA ALA A 339 5.68 10.39 -14.08
C ALA A 339 6.61 9.17 -14.12
N ALA A 340 6.23 8.13 -14.88
CA ALA A 340 7.07 6.95 -15.05
C ALA A 340 8.43 7.28 -15.68
N THR A 341 8.45 8.12 -16.72
CA THR A 341 9.71 8.56 -17.36
C THR A 341 10.62 9.29 -16.38
N TRP A 342 10.07 10.17 -15.54
CA TRP A 342 10.84 10.84 -14.51
C TRP A 342 11.41 9.85 -13.48
N VAL A 343 10.61 8.90 -13.02
CA VAL A 343 11.04 7.85 -12.08
C VAL A 343 12.20 7.03 -12.64
N ILE A 344 12.08 6.61 -13.91
CA ILE A 344 13.12 5.85 -14.61
C ILE A 344 14.44 6.63 -14.65
N SER A 345 14.38 7.93 -14.97
CA SER A 345 15.54 8.81 -14.95
C SER A 345 16.11 8.99 -13.55
N ALA A 346 15.26 9.21 -12.53
CA ALA A 346 15.70 9.45 -11.16
C ALA A 346 16.36 8.21 -10.53
N ALA A 347 15.90 7.01 -10.91
CA ALA A 347 16.45 5.73 -10.49
C ALA A 347 17.65 5.26 -11.33
N ASN A 348 18.00 5.99 -12.41
CA ASN A 348 19.02 5.60 -13.39
C ASN A 348 18.77 4.21 -14.00
N LEU A 349 17.52 4.01 -14.47
CA LEU A 349 17.03 2.76 -15.07
C LEU A 349 16.58 2.95 -16.54
N ALA A 350 17.02 4.04 -17.17
CA ALA A 350 16.70 4.39 -18.55
C ALA A 350 17.44 3.52 -19.57
#